data_AF-A0A3B9N158-F1
#
_entry.id   AF-A0A3B9N158-F1
#
_cell.length_a   1.000
_cell.length_b   1.000
_cell.length_c   1.000
_cell.angle_alpha   90.00
_cell.angle_beta   90.00
_cell.angle_gamma   90.00
#
_symmetry.space_group_name_H-M   'P 1'
#
loop_
_entity.id
_entity.type
_entity.pdbx_description
1 polymer ?
#
loop_
_entity_poly.entity_id
_entity_poly.type
_entity_poly.pdbx_seq_one_letter_code
_entity_poly.pdbx_strand_id
1 'polypeptide(L)'
;MKINNKIQSIILFLYLWLCVGFPLGLWVLLAGPSKWLAEYARSTDMEMSKENILGKLIIIVYVIVAFLLALLFHWIIKRSKSKTVKWFIPGILTLILLTSVYIFSFNPQWLISYSGGDPIKNIENHQQKNKEQLEFVYGAYPNEEMIKSLKEQGYDGIISLLHEMVIPAEPALMEEESELAKKYGIKLINMPMMPWISGNEKTLQDAKKFIETEKGIYYVHCYLGRDRINIFKSAAKKYGIKTSSDKNITTRKMEDLPAWERGSYFKLEEGVYLTPYPTDDEFTMFVLNDYFKTVISLLDNNVADNQPWIEKEKKLFTDYPMNYIHYPLSPTFNQKDLDSLKAVIQSKEKPILIHAFLTNDPISKFIVSNY
;
A
#
# COMPACT_ATOMS: atom_id res chain seq x y z
N MET A 1 -21.91 33.99 -25.24
CA MET A 1 -22.24 33.81 -23.81
C MET A 1 -21.17 34.55 -22.98
N LYS A 2 -21.45 35.75 -22.46
CA LYS A 2 -20.47 36.51 -21.66
C LYS A 2 -20.36 35.85 -20.28
N ILE A 3 -19.37 34.98 -20.10
CA ILE A 3 -19.04 34.41 -18.78
C ILE A 3 -18.76 35.58 -17.84
N ASN A 4 -19.45 35.61 -16.70
CA ASN A 4 -19.32 36.65 -15.67
C ASN A 4 -17.84 36.82 -15.27
N ASN A 5 -17.34 38.06 -15.19
CA ASN A 5 -15.95 38.38 -14.85
C ASN A 5 -15.49 37.73 -13.52
N LYS A 6 -16.42 37.50 -12.58
CA LYS A 6 -16.14 36.76 -11.34
C LYS A 6 -15.85 35.28 -11.59
N ILE A 7 -16.59 34.63 -12.49
CA ILE A 7 -16.41 33.21 -12.81
C ILE A 7 -15.07 32.99 -13.53
N GLN A 8 -14.71 33.86 -14.48
CA GLN A 8 -13.41 33.79 -15.16
C GLN A 8 -12.23 33.94 -14.19
N SER A 9 -12.39 34.81 -13.19
CA SER A 9 -11.39 34.99 -12.14
C SER A 9 -11.21 33.74 -11.27
N ILE A 10 -12.30 33.07 -10.92
CA ILE A 10 -12.26 31.84 -10.11
C ILE A 10 -11.61 30.71 -10.91
N ILE A 11 -11.98 30.53 -12.18
CA ILE A 11 -11.40 29.53 -13.07
C ILE A 11 -9.89 29.76 -13.22
N LEU A 12 -9.46 31.00 -13.46
CA LEU A 12 -8.05 31.34 -13.57
C LEU A 12 -7.29 31.03 -12.28
N PHE A 13 -7.87 31.34 -11.12
CA PHE A 13 -7.26 31.02 -9.83
C PHE A 13 -7.10 29.51 -9.63
N LEU A 14 -8.15 28.73 -9.84
CA LEU A 14 -8.11 27.26 -9.70
C LEU A 14 -7.09 26.63 -10.64
N TYR A 15 -7.02 27.12 -11.87
CA TYR A 15 -6.04 26.68 -12.85
C TYR A 15 -4.60 26.98 -12.43
N LEU A 16 -4.31 28.20 -11.94
CA LEU A 16 -2.99 28.55 -11.43
C LEU A 16 -2.63 27.73 -10.19
N TRP A 17 -3.62 27.46 -9.33
CA TRP A 17 -3.42 26.62 -8.15
C TRP A 17 -3.08 25.18 -8.52
N LEU A 18 -3.69 24.62 -9.56
CA LEU A 18 -3.28 23.33 -10.12
C LEU A 18 -1.85 23.37 -10.69
N CYS A 19 -1.53 24.39 -11.50
CA CYS A 19 -0.23 24.49 -12.15
C CYS A 19 0.94 24.70 -11.17
N VAL A 20 0.69 25.33 -10.03
CA VAL A 20 1.70 25.51 -8.97
C VAL A 20 1.67 24.34 -7.99
N GLY A 21 0.48 23.91 -7.59
CA GLY A 21 0.28 22.87 -6.58
C GLY A 21 0.88 21.55 -7.00
N PHE A 22 0.61 21.07 -8.22
CA PHE A 22 1.09 19.75 -8.63
C PHE A 22 2.64 19.66 -8.68
N PRO A 23 3.39 20.56 -9.35
CA PRO A 23 4.85 20.55 -9.32
C PRO A 23 5.43 20.75 -7.92
N LEU A 24 4.85 21.65 -7.11
CA LEU A 24 5.29 21.89 -5.74
C LEU A 24 5.07 20.65 -4.87
N GLY A 25 3.93 19.97 -5.02
CA GLY A 25 3.61 18.74 -4.32
C GLY A 25 4.58 17.62 -4.69
N LEU A 26 4.90 17.47 -5.98
CA LEU A 26 5.94 16.56 -6.43
C LEU A 26 7.30 16.89 -5.82
N TRP A 27 7.68 18.16 -5.74
CA TRP A 27 8.93 18.57 -5.09
C TRP A 27 8.91 18.25 -3.58
N VAL A 28 7.83 18.59 -2.86
CA VAL A 28 7.67 18.31 -1.42
C VAL A 28 7.83 16.82 -1.13
N LEU A 29 7.25 15.97 -1.99
CA LEU A 29 7.37 14.53 -1.91
C LEU A 29 8.77 14.06 -2.33
N LEU A 30 9.29 14.42 -3.50
CA LEU A 30 10.47 13.76 -4.08
C LEU A 30 11.83 14.30 -3.61
N ALA A 31 11.91 15.58 -3.27
CA ALA A 31 13.18 16.26 -3.00
C ALA A 31 13.10 17.24 -1.82
N GLY A 32 11.93 17.36 -1.21
CA GLY A 32 11.61 18.40 -0.24
C GLY A 32 11.40 17.87 1.17
N PRO A 33 10.63 18.61 1.99
CA PRO A 33 10.53 18.37 3.43
C PRO A 33 10.02 16.97 3.81
N SER A 34 9.13 16.37 3.02
CA SER A 34 8.64 15.01 3.32
C SER A 34 9.76 13.97 3.20
N LYS A 35 10.70 14.16 2.26
CA LYS A 35 11.88 13.28 2.09
C LYS A 35 12.83 13.41 3.26
N TRP A 36 13.14 14.66 3.62
CA TRP A 36 14.03 14.93 4.74
C TRP A 36 13.46 14.38 6.05
N LEU A 37 12.14 14.48 6.25
CA LEU A 37 11.47 13.89 7.40
C LEU A 37 11.59 12.35 7.39
N ALA A 38 11.31 11.70 6.26
CA ALA A 38 11.40 10.24 6.16
C ALA A 38 12.83 9.72 6.34
N GLU A 39 13.85 10.45 5.86
CA GLU A 39 15.26 10.13 6.10
C GLU A 39 15.65 10.34 7.56
N TYR A 40 15.21 11.44 8.16
CA TYR A 40 15.47 11.75 9.57
C TYR A 40 14.81 10.73 10.52
N ALA A 41 13.54 10.41 10.27
CA ALA A 41 12.77 9.43 11.05
C ALA A 41 13.48 8.06 11.07
N ARG A 42 13.98 7.62 9.91
CA ARG A 42 14.75 6.38 9.78
C ARG A 42 16.08 6.42 10.52
N SER A 43 16.80 7.54 10.47
CA SER A 43 18.10 7.67 11.15
C SER A 43 18.00 7.72 12.68
N THR A 44 16.82 8.04 13.22
CA THR A 44 16.61 8.28 14.65
C THR A 44 15.62 7.30 15.29
N ASP A 45 15.21 6.26 14.56
CA ASP A 45 14.17 5.29 14.97
C ASP A 45 12.93 6.00 15.55
N MET A 46 12.45 7.01 14.81
CA MET A 46 11.38 7.88 15.28
C MET A 46 10.07 7.11 15.43
N GLU A 47 9.39 7.35 16.55
CA GLU A 47 8.07 6.82 16.83
C GLU A 47 7.06 7.20 15.71
N MET A 48 6.34 6.20 15.18
CA MET A 48 5.43 6.34 14.05
C MET A 48 4.33 7.40 14.26
N SER A 49 3.90 7.60 15.51
CA SER A 49 2.91 8.63 15.88
C SER A 49 3.42 10.05 15.56
N LYS A 50 4.71 10.32 15.83
CA LYS A 50 5.36 11.62 15.60
C LYS A 50 5.63 11.86 14.12
N GLU A 51 6.05 10.82 13.40
CA GLU A 51 6.22 10.88 11.94
C GLU A 51 4.90 11.28 11.26
N ASN A 52 3.79 10.64 11.65
CA ASN A 52 2.46 10.94 11.11
C ASN A 52 2.00 12.39 11.39
N ILE A 53 2.25 12.92 12.59
CA ILE A 53 1.90 14.30 12.93
C ILE A 53 2.73 15.29 12.10
N LEU A 54 4.05 15.08 12.03
CA LEU A 54 4.94 15.94 11.26
C LEU A 54 4.64 15.88 9.75
N GLY A 55 4.34 14.69 9.22
CA GLY A 55 3.93 14.51 7.83
C GLY A 55 2.65 15.30 7.50
N LYS A 56 1.63 15.23 8.37
CA LYS A 56 0.41 16.03 8.22
C LYS A 56 0.69 17.53 8.25
N LEU A 57 1.57 17.99 9.15
CA LEU A 57 1.95 19.40 9.23
C LEU A 57 2.62 19.88 7.95
N ILE A 58 3.55 19.09 7.37
CA ILE A 58 4.20 19.40 6.09
C ILE A 58 3.16 19.56 4.98
N ILE A 59 2.16 18.66 4.91
CA ILE A 59 1.10 18.73 3.91
C ILE A 59 0.26 20.00 4.09
N ILE A 60 -0.11 20.37 5.31
CA ILE A 60 -0.87 21.59 5.60
C ILE A 60 -0.08 22.83 5.15
N VAL A 61 1.20 22.91 5.51
CA VAL A 61 2.08 24.01 5.11
C VAL A 61 2.20 24.08 3.59
N TYR A 62 2.37 22.94 2.91
CA TYR A 62 2.39 22.85 1.46
C TYR A 62 1.12 23.41 0.83
N VAL A 63 -0.07 23.01 1.30
CA VAL A 63 -1.36 23.48 0.76
C VAL A 63 -1.48 25.00 0.92
N ILE A 64 -1.09 25.55 2.08
CA ILE A 64 -1.10 26.99 2.35
C ILE A 64 -0.14 27.71 1.40
N VAL A 65 1.10 27.22 1.24
CA VAL A 65 2.10 27.83 0.35
C VAL A 65 1.62 27.80 -1.11
N ALA A 66 1.10 26.67 -1.59
CA ALA A 66 0.55 26.54 -2.94
C ALA A 66 -0.60 27.52 -3.17
N PHE A 67 -1.50 27.67 -2.19
CA PHE A 67 -2.62 28.61 -2.24
C PHE A 67 -2.15 30.07 -2.28
N LEU A 68 -1.20 30.45 -1.43
CA LEU A 68 -0.63 31.80 -1.38
C LEU A 68 0.10 32.16 -2.68
N LEU A 69 0.89 31.23 -3.24
CA LEU A 69 1.55 31.41 -4.53
C LEU A 69 0.55 31.56 -5.67
N ALA A 70 -0.50 30.74 -5.69
CA ALA A 70 -1.58 30.87 -6.68
C ALA A 70 -2.30 32.22 -6.58
N LEU A 71 -2.56 32.70 -5.35
CA LEU A 71 -3.13 34.03 -5.12
C LEU A 71 -2.19 35.14 -5.61
N LEU A 72 -0.89 35.03 -5.33
CA LEU A 72 0.12 35.97 -5.78
C LEU A 72 0.15 36.07 -7.32
N PHE A 73 0.23 34.93 -8.02
CA PHE A 73 0.20 34.91 -9.49
C PHE A 73 -1.12 35.44 -10.05
N HIS A 74 -2.25 35.05 -9.45
CA HIS A 74 -3.56 35.56 -9.83
C HIS A 74 -3.62 37.10 -9.71
N TRP A 75 -3.10 37.64 -8.61
CA TRP A 75 -3.05 39.08 -8.36
C TRP A 75 -2.13 39.82 -9.36
N ILE A 76 -0.94 39.28 -9.63
CA ILE A 76 0.00 39.82 -10.62
C ILE A 76 -0.65 39.88 -12.01
N ILE A 77 -1.30 38.80 -12.44
CA ILE A 77 -1.95 38.71 -13.76
C ILE A 77 -3.11 39.70 -13.88
N LYS A 78 -3.93 39.85 -12.83
CA LYS A 78 -5.02 40.83 -12.81
C LYS A 78 -4.55 42.27 -12.82
N ARG A 79 -3.52 42.59 -12.04
CA ARG A 79 -3.01 43.96 -11.89
C ARG A 79 -2.18 44.40 -13.10
N SER A 80 -1.58 43.46 -13.82
CA SER A 80 -0.78 43.77 -14.99
C SER A 80 -1.64 44.27 -16.15
N LYS A 81 -1.21 45.37 -16.78
CA LYS A 81 -1.78 45.88 -18.04
C LYS A 81 -1.13 45.24 -19.27
N SER A 82 0.03 44.59 -19.11
CA SER A 82 0.79 43.99 -20.21
C SER A 82 0.13 42.68 -20.68
N LYS A 83 -0.13 42.57 -21.99
CA LYS A 83 -0.61 41.32 -22.60
C LYS A 83 0.41 40.18 -22.45
N THR A 84 1.71 40.49 -22.47
CA THR A 84 2.78 39.51 -22.32
C THR A 84 2.69 38.80 -20.97
N VAL A 85 2.54 39.54 -19.88
CA VAL A 85 2.46 38.96 -18.52
C VAL A 85 1.22 38.06 -18.36
N LYS A 86 0.11 38.42 -19.00
CA LYS A 86 -1.16 37.67 -18.92
C LYS A 86 -1.11 36.31 -19.62
N TRP A 87 -0.24 36.15 -20.62
CA TRP A 87 -0.09 34.90 -21.37
C TRP A 87 1.16 34.13 -20.98
N PHE A 88 2.26 34.84 -20.70
CA PHE A 88 3.55 34.23 -20.41
C PHE A 88 3.56 33.51 -19.06
N ILE A 89 3.01 34.11 -17.99
CA ILE A 89 3.00 33.48 -16.66
C ILE A 89 2.15 32.19 -16.66
N PRO A 90 0.90 32.16 -17.16
CA PRO A 90 0.16 30.91 -17.31
C PRO A 90 0.89 29.91 -18.21
N GLY A 91 1.47 30.37 -19.33
CA GLY A 91 2.17 29.51 -20.28
C GLY A 91 3.36 28.77 -19.65
N ILE A 92 4.22 29.49 -18.92
CA ILE A 92 5.37 28.86 -18.26
C ILE A 92 4.96 27.92 -17.13
N LEU A 93 3.95 28.28 -16.35
CA LEU A 93 3.41 27.42 -15.30
C LEU A 93 2.76 26.14 -15.89
N THR A 94 2.13 26.25 -17.06
CA THR A 94 1.61 25.08 -17.79
C THR A 94 2.74 24.18 -18.24
N LEU A 95 3.81 24.75 -18.77
CA LEU A 95 4.97 23.97 -19.21
C LEU A 95 5.56 23.21 -18.02
N ILE A 96 5.74 23.88 -16.88
CA ILE A 96 6.22 23.23 -15.64
C ILE A 96 5.27 22.11 -15.21
N LEU A 97 3.95 22.32 -15.24
CA LEU A 97 2.96 21.29 -14.94
C LEU A 97 3.12 20.09 -15.88
N LEU A 98 3.17 20.30 -17.19
CA LEU A 98 3.31 19.24 -18.18
C LEU A 98 4.61 18.46 -18.01
N THR A 99 5.73 19.15 -17.78
CA THR A 99 7.02 18.51 -17.49
C THR A 99 6.96 17.70 -16.20
N SER A 100 6.29 18.23 -15.16
CA SER A 100 6.14 17.53 -13.89
C SER A 100 5.26 16.28 -14.02
N VAL A 101 4.16 16.36 -14.77
CA VAL A 101 3.30 15.21 -15.09
C VAL A 101 4.09 14.17 -15.88
N TYR A 102 4.85 14.60 -16.90
CA TYR A 102 5.69 13.70 -17.68
C TYR A 102 6.74 12.97 -16.83
N ILE A 103 7.46 13.69 -15.96
CA ILE A 103 8.44 13.09 -15.05
C ILE A 103 7.73 12.11 -14.10
N PHE A 104 6.62 12.50 -13.49
CA PHE A 104 5.88 11.63 -12.57
C PHE A 104 5.33 10.36 -13.26
N SER A 105 4.86 10.48 -14.49
CA SER A 105 4.27 9.37 -15.23
C SER A 105 5.31 8.41 -15.83
N PHE A 106 6.42 8.94 -16.35
CA PHE A 106 7.38 8.16 -17.15
C PHE A 106 8.75 7.99 -16.50
N ASN A 107 9.01 8.64 -15.37
CA ASN A 107 10.24 8.45 -14.58
C ASN A 107 9.93 8.11 -13.11
N PRO A 108 9.16 7.03 -12.85
CA PRO A 108 8.77 6.64 -11.50
C PRO A 108 9.95 6.21 -10.60
N GLN A 109 11.12 5.90 -11.15
CA GLN A 109 12.34 5.55 -10.41
C GLN A 109 12.76 6.62 -9.37
N TRP A 110 12.39 7.88 -9.60
CA TRP A 110 12.59 8.97 -8.63
C TRP A 110 11.72 8.81 -7.36
N LEU A 111 10.52 8.23 -7.47
CA LEU A 111 9.64 7.90 -6.34
C LEU A 111 10.11 6.65 -5.58
N ILE A 112 10.68 5.67 -6.29
CA ILE A 112 11.17 4.43 -5.68
C ILE A 112 12.35 4.74 -4.74
N SER A 113 13.26 5.60 -5.20
CA SER A 113 14.41 6.11 -4.42
C SER A 113 13.99 6.84 -3.12
N TYR A 114 12.75 7.33 -3.06
CA TYR A 114 12.16 7.99 -1.89
C TYR A 114 11.60 7.01 -0.85
N SER A 115 11.19 5.81 -1.26
CA SER A 115 10.36 4.90 -0.44
C SER A 115 11.09 4.01 0.57
N GLY A 116 12.42 3.92 0.49
CA GLY A 116 13.24 3.41 1.58
C GLY A 116 14.42 2.51 1.20
N GLY A 117 15.56 2.79 1.83
CA GLY A 117 16.72 1.89 1.94
C GLY A 117 17.74 2.04 0.81
N ASP A 118 19.01 2.21 1.18
CA ASP A 118 20.14 1.94 0.29
C ASP A 118 20.06 0.44 -0.06
N PRO A 119 19.58 0.06 -1.27
CA PRO A 119 19.12 -1.31 -1.54
C PRO A 119 20.26 -2.32 -1.37
N ILE A 120 21.49 -1.85 -1.54
CA ILE A 120 22.73 -2.61 -1.50
C ILE A 120 23.09 -3.05 -0.08
N LYS A 121 22.75 -2.27 0.96
CA LYS A 121 23.15 -2.60 2.35
C LYS A 121 22.45 -3.82 2.93
N ASN A 122 21.36 -4.28 2.31
CA ASN A 122 20.54 -5.38 2.79
C ASN A 122 20.68 -6.66 1.95
N ILE A 123 21.59 -6.69 0.97
CA ILE A 123 21.80 -7.87 0.14
C ILE A 123 22.76 -8.80 0.86
N GLU A 124 22.22 -9.89 1.41
CA GLU A 124 23.03 -10.96 2.00
C GLU A 124 23.80 -11.71 0.91
N ASN A 125 25.06 -12.06 1.21
CA ASN A 125 25.87 -12.89 0.32
C ASN A 125 25.44 -14.35 0.44
N HIS A 126 24.98 -14.92 -0.66
CA HIS A 126 24.47 -16.29 -0.72
C HIS A 126 25.33 -17.24 -1.58
N GLN A 127 26.53 -16.82 -2.00
CA GLN A 127 27.42 -17.66 -2.82
C GLN A 127 27.76 -19.02 -2.19
N GLN A 128 27.66 -19.15 -0.86
CA GLN A 128 27.96 -20.39 -0.11
C GLN A 128 26.72 -21.05 0.52
N LYS A 129 25.50 -20.52 0.29
CA LYS A 129 24.28 -21.07 0.91
C LYS A 129 23.81 -22.28 0.12
N ASN A 130 23.40 -23.34 0.83
CA ASN A 130 22.92 -24.56 0.20
C ASN A 130 21.58 -24.29 -0.52
N LYS A 131 21.59 -24.31 -1.86
CA LYS A 131 20.43 -23.99 -2.73
C LYS A 131 19.40 -25.11 -2.84
N GLU A 132 19.43 -26.08 -1.94
CA GLU A 132 18.50 -27.22 -1.94
C GLU A 132 17.07 -26.85 -1.53
N GLN A 133 16.90 -25.72 -0.85
CA GLN A 133 15.60 -25.19 -0.42
C GLN A 133 15.31 -23.87 -1.14
N LEU A 134 14.03 -23.63 -1.42
CA LEU A 134 13.55 -22.36 -1.96
C LEU A 134 13.50 -21.31 -0.85
N GLU A 135 14.02 -20.12 -1.16
CA GLU A 135 14.09 -19.00 -0.25
C GLU A 135 13.70 -17.70 -0.95
N PHE A 136 12.88 -16.90 -0.28
CA PHE A 136 12.48 -15.58 -0.75
C PHE A 136 13.09 -14.48 0.13
N VAL A 137 13.70 -13.51 -0.54
CA VAL A 137 14.18 -12.25 0.04
C VAL A 137 13.34 -11.13 -0.56
N TYR A 138 12.89 -10.19 0.27
CA TYR A 138 11.91 -9.19 -0.15
C TYR A 138 12.47 -7.77 -0.11
N GLY A 139 12.01 -6.90 -1.02
CA GLY A 139 12.31 -5.48 -0.95
C GLY A 139 11.64 -4.63 -2.03
N ALA A 140 12.07 -3.38 -2.17
CA ALA A 140 11.54 -2.46 -3.19
C ALA A 140 12.05 -2.80 -4.61
N TYR A 141 11.54 -2.09 -5.61
CA TYR A 141 11.97 -2.25 -7.00
C TYR A 141 13.50 -2.11 -7.13
N PRO A 142 14.20 -3.10 -7.73
CA PRO A 142 15.65 -3.10 -7.83
C PRO A 142 16.10 -2.21 -9.00
N ASN A 143 16.99 -1.26 -8.71
CA ASN A 143 17.67 -0.50 -9.76
C ASN A 143 18.79 -1.34 -10.43
N GLU A 144 19.41 -0.81 -11.48
CA GLU A 144 20.49 -1.49 -12.21
C GLU A 144 21.64 -1.99 -11.31
N GLU A 145 22.10 -1.16 -10.36
CA GLU A 145 23.17 -1.53 -9.43
C GLU A 145 22.75 -2.69 -8.53
N MET A 146 21.50 -2.69 -8.06
CA MET A 146 20.94 -3.77 -7.26
C MET A 146 20.79 -5.05 -8.08
N ILE A 147 20.29 -5.00 -9.32
CA ILE A 147 20.16 -6.18 -10.20
C ILE A 147 21.53 -6.82 -10.41
N LYS A 148 22.55 -6.00 -10.68
CA LYS A 148 23.94 -6.46 -10.79
C LYS A 148 24.41 -7.11 -9.48
N SER A 149 24.20 -6.45 -8.34
CA SER A 149 24.58 -6.99 -7.03
C SER A 149 23.86 -8.29 -6.70
N LEU A 150 22.56 -8.42 -6.98
CA LEU A 150 21.81 -9.66 -6.74
C LEU A 150 22.45 -10.85 -7.49
N LYS A 151 22.85 -10.63 -8.75
CA LYS A 151 23.57 -11.66 -9.51
C LYS A 151 24.91 -12.01 -8.87
N GLU A 152 25.70 -11.00 -8.48
CA GLU A 152 27.01 -11.19 -7.85
C GLU A 152 26.90 -11.91 -6.49
N GLN A 153 25.85 -11.63 -5.71
CA GLN A 153 25.60 -12.23 -4.39
C GLN A 153 24.98 -13.64 -4.47
N GLY A 154 24.75 -14.16 -5.68
CA GLY A 154 24.36 -15.55 -5.90
C GLY A 154 22.86 -15.83 -5.95
N TYR A 155 22.02 -14.79 -6.11
CA TYR A 155 20.59 -14.96 -6.34
C TYR A 155 20.32 -15.68 -7.67
N ASP A 156 19.31 -16.55 -7.67
CA ASP A 156 18.92 -17.35 -8.83
C ASP A 156 17.96 -16.60 -9.76
N GLY A 157 17.19 -15.65 -9.21
CA GLY A 157 16.31 -14.80 -10.00
C GLY A 157 15.63 -13.68 -9.22
N ILE A 158 14.88 -12.88 -9.95
CA ILE A 158 14.02 -11.80 -9.46
C ILE A 158 12.57 -12.18 -9.78
N ILE A 159 11.68 -12.03 -8.81
CA ILE A 159 10.24 -12.20 -8.95
C ILE A 159 9.60 -10.81 -8.86
N SER A 160 9.04 -10.36 -9.99
CA SER A 160 8.40 -9.06 -10.11
C SER A 160 6.90 -9.19 -9.88
N LEU A 161 6.38 -8.46 -8.89
CA LEU A 161 4.95 -8.37 -8.58
C LEU A 161 4.26 -7.18 -9.28
N LEU A 162 4.96 -6.50 -10.18
CA LEU A 162 4.43 -5.39 -10.97
C LEU A 162 3.35 -5.88 -11.96
N HIS A 163 2.38 -5.02 -12.28
CA HIS A 163 1.23 -5.37 -13.09
C HIS A 163 1.02 -4.36 -14.22
N GLU A 164 0.87 -4.85 -15.46
CA GLU A 164 0.78 -4.06 -16.70
C GLU A 164 -0.39 -3.06 -16.70
N MET A 165 -1.49 -3.40 -16.01
CA MET A 165 -2.67 -2.52 -15.89
C MET A 165 -2.46 -1.30 -14.96
N VAL A 166 -1.34 -1.21 -14.23
CA VAL A 166 -1.02 -0.07 -13.35
C VAL A 166 -0.28 1.01 -14.16
N ILE A 167 -1.00 1.57 -15.13
CA ILE A 167 -0.51 2.59 -16.06
C ILE A 167 -0.38 3.94 -15.36
N PRO A 168 0.65 4.75 -15.68
CA PRO A 168 1.73 4.49 -16.65
C PRO A 168 3.01 3.94 -16.02
N ALA A 169 3.09 3.89 -14.69
CA ALA A 169 4.36 3.70 -13.99
C ALA A 169 4.89 2.26 -14.08
N GLU A 170 4.06 1.24 -13.82
CA GLU A 170 4.55 -0.14 -13.72
C GLU A 170 4.97 -0.74 -15.06
N PRO A 171 4.27 -0.51 -16.20
CA PRO A 171 4.71 -1.02 -17.50
C PRO A 171 6.12 -0.58 -17.91
N ALA A 172 6.44 0.71 -17.71
CA ALA A 172 7.76 1.24 -18.04
C ALA A 172 8.86 0.58 -17.20
N LEU A 173 8.59 0.35 -15.92
CA LEU A 173 9.52 -0.31 -15.01
C LEU A 173 9.71 -1.81 -15.32
N MET A 174 8.67 -2.48 -15.78
CA MET A 174 8.74 -3.88 -16.21
C MET A 174 9.60 -4.05 -17.47
N GLU A 175 9.52 -3.09 -18.40
CA GLU A 175 10.37 -3.07 -19.60
C GLU A 175 11.85 -2.87 -19.22
N GLU A 176 12.13 -1.84 -18.40
CA GLU A 176 13.49 -1.58 -17.87
C GLU A 176 14.05 -2.81 -17.13
N GLU A 177 13.26 -3.42 -16.26
CA GLU A 177 13.65 -4.61 -15.50
C GLU A 177 14.00 -5.80 -16.42
N SER A 178 13.19 -6.02 -17.46
CA SER A 178 13.41 -7.08 -18.46
C SER A 178 14.72 -6.88 -19.23
N GLU A 179 15.04 -5.64 -19.60
CA GLU A 179 16.29 -5.30 -20.27
C GLU A 179 17.50 -5.51 -19.36
N LEU A 180 17.43 -5.02 -18.12
CA LEU A 180 18.50 -5.15 -17.14
C LEU A 180 18.72 -6.61 -16.73
N ALA A 181 17.67 -7.39 -16.51
CA ALA A 181 17.77 -8.80 -16.18
C ALA A 181 18.48 -9.60 -17.27
N LYS A 182 18.17 -9.34 -18.55
CA LYS A 182 18.87 -9.92 -19.70
C LYS A 182 20.33 -9.48 -19.76
N LYS A 183 20.59 -8.18 -19.56
CA LYS A 183 21.95 -7.60 -19.58
C LYS A 183 22.87 -8.24 -18.55
N TYR A 184 22.38 -8.49 -17.34
CA TYR A 184 23.17 -9.05 -16.23
C TYR A 184 23.02 -10.57 -16.06
N GLY A 185 22.20 -11.24 -16.89
CA GLY A 185 22.04 -12.69 -16.88
C GLY A 185 21.40 -13.23 -15.59
N ILE A 186 20.43 -12.51 -15.04
CA ILE A 186 19.59 -12.96 -13.90
C ILE A 186 18.20 -13.34 -14.42
N LYS A 187 17.62 -14.44 -13.89
CA LYS A 187 16.28 -14.91 -14.30
C LYS A 187 15.24 -13.90 -13.79
N LEU A 188 14.42 -13.37 -14.68
CA LEU A 188 13.25 -12.56 -14.31
C LEU A 188 11.99 -13.41 -14.42
N ILE A 189 11.17 -13.40 -13.37
CA ILE A 189 9.92 -14.13 -13.27
C ILE A 189 8.81 -13.12 -12.97
N ASN A 190 7.85 -13.00 -13.88
CA ASN A 190 6.73 -12.08 -13.71
C ASN A 190 5.57 -12.80 -13.03
N MET A 191 5.21 -12.34 -11.83
CA MET A 191 4.06 -12.81 -11.05
C MET A 191 3.18 -11.59 -10.71
N PRO A 192 2.50 -11.02 -11.71
CA PRO A 192 1.88 -9.70 -11.57
C PRO A 192 0.78 -9.71 -10.50
N MET A 193 0.81 -8.77 -9.56
CA MET A 193 -0.21 -8.63 -8.53
C MET A 193 -0.86 -7.24 -8.57
N MET A 194 -2.19 -7.23 -8.53
CA MET A 194 -2.98 -6.03 -8.32
C MET A 194 -2.72 -5.46 -6.91
N PRO A 195 -2.76 -4.13 -6.73
CA PRO A 195 -2.60 -3.53 -5.41
C PRO A 195 -3.81 -3.74 -4.49
N TRP A 196 -4.92 -4.25 -5.02
CA TRP A 196 -6.12 -4.67 -4.28
C TRP A 196 -6.27 -6.19 -4.29
N ILE A 197 -7.17 -6.73 -3.45
CA ILE A 197 -7.32 -8.18 -3.26
C ILE A 197 -7.88 -8.94 -4.46
N SER A 198 -8.73 -8.30 -5.27
CA SER A 198 -9.39 -8.96 -6.41
C SER A 198 -8.46 -9.08 -7.63
N GLY A 199 -8.45 -10.26 -8.27
CA GLY A 199 -7.66 -10.52 -9.48
C GLY A 199 -6.27 -11.12 -9.23
N ASN A 200 -5.92 -11.47 -7.99
CA ASN A 200 -4.63 -12.05 -7.63
C ASN A 200 -4.63 -13.60 -7.61
N GLU A 201 -5.77 -14.25 -7.84
CA GLU A 201 -5.91 -15.71 -7.69
C GLU A 201 -4.97 -16.49 -8.62
N LYS A 202 -4.84 -16.05 -9.87
CA LYS A 202 -3.92 -16.67 -10.83
C LYS A 202 -2.48 -16.58 -10.34
N THR A 203 -2.08 -15.42 -9.84
CA THR A 203 -0.72 -15.17 -9.35
C THR A 203 -0.39 -16.02 -8.13
N LEU A 204 -1.34 -16.22 -7.22
CA LEU A 204 -1.16 -17.12 -6.08
C LEU A 204 -1.05 -18.58 -6.51
N GLN A 205 -1.78 -19.00 -7.55
CA GLN A 205 -1.64 -20.34 -8.13
C GLN A 205 -0.30 -20.54 -8.84
N ASP A 206 0.17 -19.54 -9.58
CA ASP A 206 1.47 -19.58 -10.26
C ASP A 206 2.62 -19.55 -9.25
N ALA A 207 2.48 -18.75 -8.18
CA ALA A 207 3.38 -18.78 -7.04
C ALA A 207 3.40 -20.17 -6.41
N LYS A 208 2.24 -20.77 -6.10
CA LYS A 208 2.16 -22.13 -5.55
C LYS A 208 2.91 -23.15 -6.42
N LYS A 209 2.67 -23.16 -7.73
CA LYS A 209 3.38 -24.07 -8.65
C LYS A 209 4.88 -23.83 -8.62
N PHE A 210 5.30 -22.57 -8.70
CA PHE A 210 6.70 -22.19 -8.64
C PHE A 210 7.36 -22.71 -7.35
N ILE A 211 6.67 -22.55 -6.22
CA ILE A 211 7.12 -22.99 -4.90
C ILE A 211 7.33 -24.51 -4.83
N GLU A 212 6.44 -25.27 -5.47
CA GLU A 212 6.52 -26.74 -5.51
C GLU A 212 7.64 -27.25 -6.43
N THR A 213 8.02 -26.49 -7.46
CA THR A 213 8.93 -26.96 -8.51
C THR A 213 10.35 -26.43 -8.41
N GLU A 214 10.53 -25.22 -7.87
CA GLU A 214 11.78 -24.48 -7.99
C GLU A 214 12.57 -24.48 -6.67
N LYS A 215 13.87 -24.26 -6.78
CA LYS A 215 14.83 -24.18 -5.68
C LYS A 215 15.75 -23.00 -5.88
N GLY A 216 16.44 -22.59 -4.82
CA GLY A 216 17.36 -21.45 -4.86
C GLY A 216 16.79 -20.21 -4.20
N ILE A 217 17.43 -19.08 -4.45
CA ILE A 217 17.20 -17.84 -3.71
C ILE A 217 16.70 -16.77 -4.67
N TYR A 218 15.49 -16.27 -4.41
CA TYR A 218 14.82 -15.32 -5.28
C TYR A 218 14.52 -14.02 -4.55
N TYR A 219 14.81 -12.90 -5.23
CA TYR A 219 14.46 -11.57 -4.75
C TYR A 219 13.05 -11.21 -5.24
N VAL A 220 12.10 -11.02 -4.33
CA VAL A 220 10.72 -10.69 -4.62
C VAL A 220 10.50 -9.21 -4.34
N HIS A 221 9.98 -8.47 -5.32
CA HIS A 221 9.68 -7.06 -5.13
C HIS A 221 8.33 -6.65 -5.71
N CYS A 222 7.84 -5.50 -5.25
CA CYS A 222 6.80 -4.74 -5.92
C CYS A 222 7.31 -3.32 -6.16
N TYR A 223 6.42 -2.34 -6.34
CA TYR A 223 6.82 -0.95 -6.51
C TYR A 223 7.55 -0.38 -5.27
N LEU A 224 6.89 -0.35 -4.09
CA LEU A 224 7.46 0.21 -2.85
C LEU A 224 8.03 -0.85 -1.89
N GLY A 225 7.84 -2.13 -2.18
CA GLY A 225 8.28 -3.21 -1.31
C GLY A 225 7.51 -3.39 0.00
N ARG A 226 6.23 -2.98 0.06
CA ARG A 226 5.42 -3.00 1.29
C ARG A 226 4.22 -3.94 1.19
N ASP A 227 3.08 -3.44 0.71
CA ASP A 227 1.79 -4.13 0.90
C ASP A 227 1.67 -5.42 0.07
N ARG A 228 1.91 -5.37 -1.24
CA ARG A 228 1.91 -6.58 -2.12
C ARG A 228 2.92 -7.65 -1.69
N ILE A 229 4.05 -7.23 -1.14
CA ILE A 229 5.07 -8.15 -0.62
C ILE A 229 4.56 -8.88 0.61
N ASN A 230 3.92 -8.16 1.54
CA ASN A 230 3.35 -8.78 2.73
C ASN A 230 2.25 -9.79 2.37
N ILE A 231 1.42 -9.47 1.38
CA ILE A 231 0.42 -10.42 0.85
C ILE A 231 1.10 -11.66 0.29
N PHE A 232 2.07 -11.50 -0.62
CA PHE A 232 2.77 -12.61 -1.24
C PHE A 232 3.49 -13.47 -0.20
N LYS A 233 4.16 -12.84 0.77
CA LYS A 233 4.84 -13.49 1.89
C LYS A 233 3.87 -14.30 2.74
N SER A 234 2.72 -13.71 3.09
CA SER A 234 1.66 -14.38 3.84
C SER A 234 1.18 -15.63 3.10
N ALA A 235 0.86 -15.51 1.81
CA ALA A 235 0.47 -16.65 0.98
C ALA A 235 1.59 -17.71 0.87
N ALA A 236 2.84 -17.31 0.64
CA ALA A 236 3.98 -18.21 0.55
C ALA A 236 4.20 -19.04 1.85
N LYS A 237 3.92 -18.44 3.02
CA LYS A 237 3.99 -19.12 4.31
C LYS A 237 2.98 -20.27 4.43
N LYS A 238 1.79 -20.11 3.84
CA LYS A 238 0.79 -21.19 3.77
C LYS A 238 1.35 -22.44 3.09
N TYR A 239 2.20 -22.25 2.09
CA TYR A 239 2.84 -23.33 1.33
C TYR A 239 4.17 -23.81 1.94
N GLY A 240 4.50 -23.39 3.18
CA GLY A 240 5.60 -23.96 3.96
C GLY A 240 7.00 -23.41 3.64
N ILE A 241 7.10 -22.26 2.98
CA ILE A 241 8.41 -21.66 2.66
C ILE A 241 9.02 -20.94 3.85
N LYS A 242 10.32 -21.17 4.04
CA LYS A 242 11.15 -20.38 4.94
C LYS A 242 11.48 -19.05 4.29
N THR A 243 11.07 -17.96 4.92
CA THR A 243 11.42 -16.60 4.51
C THR A 243 12.59 -16.15 5.39
N SER A 244 13.70 -15.75 4.76
CA SER A 244 14.97 -15.57 5.49
C SER A 244 15.18 -14.16 6.05
N SER A 245 14.29 -13.22 5.78
CA SER A 245 14.42 -11.87 6.32
C SER A 245 13.06 -11.31 6.73
N ASP A 246 12.74 -11.47 8.02
CA ASP A 246 11.69 -10.74 8.71
C ASP A 246 12.12 -9.32 9.10
N LYS A 247 13.42 -9.00 9.01
CA LYS A 247 14.00 -7.85 9.73
C LYS A 247 13.66 -6.48 9.16
N ASN A 248 13.21 -6.39 7.91
CA ASN A 248 13.05 -5.09 7.23
C ASN A 248 11.67 -4.83 6.60
N ILE A 249 10.71 -5.74 6.75
CA ILE A 249 9.36 -5.51 6.23
C ILE A 249 8.47 -5.05 7.38
N THR A 250 8.17 -3.76 7.41
CA THR A 250 7.21 -3.19 8.38
C THR A 250 5.82 -3.70 8.04
N THR A 251 5.23 -4.49 8.92
CA THR A 251 3.80 -4.80 8.88
C THR A 251 3.03 -3.65 9.50
N ARG A 252 2.00 -3.16 8.79
CA ARG A 252 1.11 -2.15 9.34
C ARG A 252 0.23 -2.79 10.40
N LYS A 253 0.11 -2.13 11.54
CA LYS A 253 -0.81 -2.54 12.60
C LYS A 253 -2.13 -1.82 12.44
N MET A 254 -3.20 -2.39 12.98
CA MET A 254 -4.51 -1.73 12.96
C MET A 254 -4.51 -0.39 13.69
N GLU A 255 -3.69 -0.28 14.73
CA GLU A 255 -3.56 0.94 15.53
C GLU A 255 -2.98 2.12 14.74
N ASP A 256 -2.37 1.86 13.58
CA ASP A 256 -1.84 2.89 12.69
C ASP A 256 -2.95 3.61 11.91
N LEU A 257 -4.16 3.02 11.83
CA LEU A 257 -5.34 3.63 11.22
C LEU A 257 -6.12 4.48 12.23
N PRO A 258 -6.40 5.75 11.93
CA PRO A 258 -7.27 6.57 12.78
C PRO A 258 -8.74 6.14 12.71
N ALA A 259 -9.21 5.64 11.56
CA ALA A 259 -10.56 5.14 11.35
C ALA A 259 -10.61 4.22 10.12
N TRP A 260 -11.56 3.29 10.11
CA TRP A 260 -11.88 2.47 8.95
C TRP A 260 -12.90 3.20 8.07
N GLU A 261 -12.91 2.93 6.77
CA GLU A 261 -13.83 3.61 5.84
C GLU A 261 -15.30 3.38 6.23
N ARG A 262 -15.61 2.19 6.73
CA ARG A 262 -16.98 1.77 7.08
C ARG A 262 -17.33 1.94 8.56
N GLY A 263 -16.44 2.53 9.37
CA GLY A 263 -16.73 2.76 10.79
C GLY A 263 -15.49 2.82 11.70
N SER A 264 -15.74 2.83 13.01
CA SER A 264 -14.67 2.75 14.00
C SER A 264 -14.34 1.29 14.32
N TYR A 265 -13.09 1.02 14.71
CA TYR A 265 -12.72 -0.25 15.30
C TYR A 265 -12.75 -0.16 16.84
N PHE A 266 -12.87 -1.31 17.49
CA PHE A 266 -12.88 -1.43 18.94
C PHE A 266 -11.88 -2.51 19.34
N LYS A 267 -10.96 -2.18 20.27
CA LYS A 267 -10.11 -3.17 20.92
C LYS A 267 -10.90 -3.78 22.07
N LEU A 268 -11.32 -5.04 21.92
CA LEU A 268 -12.11 -5.75 22.92
C LEU A 268 -11.21 -6.24 24.08
N GLU A 269 -10.03 -6.75 23.73
CA GLU A 269 -8.98 -7.16 24.66
C GLU A 269 -7.62 -7.12 23.95
N GLU A 270 -6.54 -7.43 24.67
CA GLU A 270 -5.21 -7.50 24.04
C GLU A 270 -5.17 -8.58 22.94
N GLY A 271 -4.88 -8.13 21.72
CA GLY A 271 -4.84 -8.97 20.52
C GLY A 271 -6.20 -9.37 19.94
N VAL A 272 -7.32 -8.76 20.35
CA VAL A 272 -8.66 -9.02 19.76
C VAL A 272 -9.35 -7.72 19.40
N TYR A 273 -9.76 -7.62 18.14
CA TYR A 273 -10.27 -6.38 17.55
C TYR A 273 -11.61 -6.64 16.87
N LEU A 274 -12.56 -5.72 17.06
CA LEU A 274 -13.83 -5.68 16.33
C LEU A 274 -13.78 -4.53 15.32
N THR A 275 -14.00 -4.83 14.04
CA THR A 275 -13.97 -3.84 12.96
C THR A 275 -15.23 -3.91 12.10
N PRO A 276 -15.50 -2.87 11.28
CA PRO A 276 -16.43 -3.03 10.18
C PRO A 276 -15.79 -3.90 9.10
N TYR A 277 -16.57 -4.26 8.08
CA TYR A 277 -16.11 -5.07 6.97
C TYR A 277 -14.99 -4.30 6.23
N PRO A 278 -13.78 -4.86 6.10
CA PRO A 278 -12.66 -4.19 5.43
C PRO A 278 -12.94 -3.88 3.97
N THR A 279 -12.43 -2.75 3.46
CA THR A 279 -12.33 -2.52 2.01
C THR A 279 -11.21 -3.36 1.41
N ASP A 280 -11.15 -3.44 0.08
CA ASP A 280 -10.10 -4.18 -0.61
C ASP A 280 -8.70 -3.65 -0.26
N ASP A 281 -8.56 -2.33 -0.07
CA ASP A 281 -7.31 -1.70 0.36
C ASP A 281 -7.00 -2.00 1.83
N GLU A 282 -7.99 -1.95 2.71
CA GLU A 282 -7.81 -2.28 4.13
C GLU A 282 -7.45 -3.75 4.33
N PHE A 283 -8.03 -4.66 3.53
CA PHE A 283 -7.62 -6.06 3.50
C PHE A 283 -6.14 -6.20 3.14
N THR A 284 -5.70 -5.57 2.05
CA THR A 284 -4.32 -5.60 1.59
C THR A 284 -3.34 -5.06 2.63
N MET A 285 -3.67 -3.91 3.22
CA MET A 285 -2.75 -3.18 4.08
C MET A 285 -2.65 -3.74 5.50
N PHE A 286 -3.77 -4.23 6.08
CA PHE A 286 -3.86 -4.52 7.52
C PHE A 286 -4.26 -5.96 7.84
N VAL A 287 -5.01 -6.63 6.96
CA VAL A 287 -5.55 -7.97 7.26
C VAL A 287 -4.66 -9.06 6.71
N LEU A 288 -4.31 -8.99 5.43
CA LEU A 288 -3.58 -10.04 4.71
C LEU A 288 -2.06 -10.00 4.91
N ASN A 289 -1.57 -9.09 5.76
CA ASN A 289 -0.15 -8.80 5.94
C ASN A 289 0.58 -9.70 6.99
N ASP A 290 0.00 -10.86 7.33
CA ASP A 290 0.46 -11.81 8.37
C ASP A 290 0.40 -11.28 9.82
N TYR A 291 -0.18 -10.10 10.07
CA TYR A 291 -0.41 -9.62 11.44
C TYR A 291 -1.46 -10.45 12.17
N PHE A 292 -2.65 -10.59 11.59
CA PHE A 292 -3.72 -11.42 12.15
C PHE A 292 -3.48 -12.90 11.89
N LYS A 293 -3.79 -13.74 12.88
CA LYS A 293 -3.75 -15.21 12.76
C LYS A 293 -5.12 -15.81 12.53
N THR A 294 -6.15 -15.16 13.05
CA THR A 294 -7.54 -15.59 12.90
C THR A 294 -8.43 -14.43 12.47
N VAL A 295 -9.33 -14.69 11.53
CA VAL A 295 -10.38 -13.75 11.10
C VAL A 295 -11.74 -14.38 11.33
N ILE A 296 -12.62 -13.69 12.05
CA ILE A 296 -13.98 -14.11 12.38
C ILE A 296 -14.97 -13.17 11.69
N SER A 297 -15.74 -13.71 10.76
CA SER A 297 -16.79 -12.99 10.04
C SER A 297 -18.12 -13.17 10.75
N LEU A 298 -18.72 -12.05 11.17
CA LEU A 298 -20.00 -12.00 11.88
C LEU A 298 -21.20 -11.82 10.92
N LEU A 299 -20.98 -11.88 9.60
CA LEU A 299 -22.02 -11.66 8.60
C LEU A 299 -23.14 -12.70 8.70
N ASP A 300 -24.39 -12.24 8.79
CA ASP A 300 -25.56 -13.13 8.84
C ASP A 300 -25.86 -13.73 7.46
N ASN A 301 -26.06 -15.05 7.40
CA ASN A 301 -26.47 -15.78 6.21
C ASN A 301 -27.89 -15.44 5.74
N ASN A 302 -28.77 -15.01 6.64
CA ASN A 302 -30.17 -14.77 6.34
C ASN A 302 -30.41 -13.42 5.64
N VAL A 303 -29.38 -12.57 5.58
CA VAL A 303 -29.41 -11.30 4.85
C VAL A 303 -28.85 -11.54 3.45
N ALA A 304 -29.71 -11.42 2.43
CA ALA A 304 -29.32 -11.67 1.04
C ALA A 304 -28.12 -10.83 0.59
N ASP A 305 -28.03 -9.58 1.07
CA ASP A 305 -26.94 -8.65 0.74
C ASP A 305 -25.57 -9.09 1.29
N ASN A 306 -25.54 -9.97 2.31
CA ASN A 306 -24.29 -10.47 2.91
C ASN A 306 -23.68 -11.62 2.10
N GLN A 307 -24.50 -12.37 1.33
CA GLN A 307 -24.05 -13.59 0.66
C GLN A 307 -22.87 -13.38 -0.30
N PRO A 308 -22.84 -12.33 -1.15
CA PRO A 308 -21.68 -12.08 -2.02
C PRO A 308 -20.38 -11.83 -1.25
N TRP A 309 -20.46 -11.19 -0.08
CA TRP A 309 -19.30 -10.88 0.76
C TRP A 309 -18.76 -12.13 1.46
N ILE A 310 -19.65 -12.97 1.98
CA ILE A 310 -19.30 -14.23 2.64
C ILE A 310 -18.57 -15.16 1.66
N GLU A 311 -19.08 -15.29 0.43
CA GLU A 311 -18.44 -16.13 -0.59
C GLU A 311 -17.10 -15.54 -1.06
N LYS A 312 -16.99 -14.21 -1.17
CA LYS A 312 -15.72 -13.53 -1.44
C LYS A 312 -14.68 -13.84 -0.37
N GLU A 313 -15.04 -13.78 0.91
CA GLU A 313 -14.11 -14.05 2.03
C GLU A 313 -13.68 -15.52 2.10
N LYS A 314 -14.63 -16.45 1.97
CA LYS A 314 -14.32 -17.89 1.94
C LYS A 314 -13.31 -18.20 0.84
N LYS A 315 -13.51 -17.63 -0.35
CA LYS A 315 -12.57 -17.79 -1.46
C LYS A 315 -11.23 -17.14 -1.14
N LEU A 316 -11.23 -15.90 -0.65
CA LEU A 316 -10.01 -15.15 -0.34
C LEU A 316 -9.12 -15.90 0.65
N PHE A 317 -9.64 -16.27 1.82
CA PHE A 317 -8.87 -16.91 2.89
C PHE A 317 -8.43 -18.35 2.56
N THR A 318 -8.96 -18.95 1.50
CA THR A 318 -8.48 -20.25 0.99
C THR A 318 -7.03 -20.19 0.51
N ASP A 319 -6.50 -19.01 0.19
CA ASP A 319 -5.12 -18.87 -0.30
C ASP A 319 -4.13 -18.34 0.77
N TYR A 320 -4.60 -18.04 1.98
CA TYR A 320 -3.77 -17.49 3.07
C TYR A 320 -3.68 -18.39 4.30
N PRO A 321 -2.64 -18.26 5.14
CA PRO A 321 -2.43 -19.13 6.30
C PRO A 321 -3.35 -18.81 7.48
N MET A 322 -4.08 -17.69 7.43
CA MET A 322 -5.00 -17.27 8.47
C MET A 322 -6.17 -18.24 8.62
N ASN A 323 -6.59 -18.45 9.87
CA ASN A 323 -7.78 -19.22 10.16
C ASN A 323 -9.03 -18.34 9.96
N TYR A 324 -9.83 -18.65 8.95
CA TYR A 324 -11.09 -17.96 8.69
C TYR A 324 -12.27 -18.73 9.30
N ILE A 325 -13.05 -18.05 10.13
CA ILE A 325 -14.23 -18.61 10.78
C ILE A 325 -15.42 -17.73 10.43
N HIS A 326 -16.40 -18.31 9.76
CA HIS A 326 -17.68 -17.65 9.57
C HIS A 326 -18.60 -18.00 10.75
N TYR A 327 -18.89 -17.01 11.60
CA TYR A 327 -19.75 -17.11 12.77
C TYR A 327 -20.98 -16.21 12.58
N PRO A 328 -22.01 -16.66 11.84
CA PRO A 328 -23.15 -15.81 11.49
C PRO A 328 -23.92 -15.39 12.75
N LEU A 329 -24.19 -14.09 12.87
CA LEU A 329 -25.00 -13.57 13.97
C LEU A 329 -26.49 -13.84 13.71
N SER A 330 -27.19 -14.27 14.76
CA SER A 330 -28.65 -14.32 14.76
C SER A 330 -29.22 -12.93 15.11
N PRO A 331 -30.39 -12.53 14.57
CA PRO A 331 -31.09 -11.29 14.97
C PRO A 331 -31.38 -11.21 16.48
N THR A 332 -31.43 -12.34 17.18
CA THR A 332 -31.69 -12.45 18.63
C THR A 332 -30.41 -12.68 19.43
N PHE A 333 -29.30 -12.05 19.04
CA PHE A 333 -28.01 -12.20 19.71
C PHE A 333 -28.10 -11.83 21.19
N ASN A 334 -27.73 -12.76 22.06
CA ASN A 334 -27.85 -12.62 23.52
C ASN A 334 -26.53 -12.96 24.23
N GLN A 335 -26.53 -12.89 25.58
CA GLN A 335 -25.34 -13.15 26.39
C GLN A 335 -24.76 -14.56 26.17
N LYS A 336 -25.58 -15.59 25.95
CA LYS A 336 -25.12 -16.95 25.70
C LYS A 336 -24.40 -17.07 24.35
N ASP A 337 -24.85 -16.33 23.35
CA ASP A 337 -24.20 -16.27 22.04
C ASP A 337 -22.85 -15.53 22.13
N LEU A 338 -22.78 -14.49 22.96
CA LEU A 338 -21.54 -13.79 23.27
C LEU A 338 -20.55 -14.67 24.03
N ASP A 339 -21.01 -15.43 25.03
CA ASP A 339 -20.15 -16.38 25.77
C ASP A 339 -19.62 -17.49 24.85
N SER A 340 -20.45 -17.93 23.90
CA SER A 340 -20.04 -18.88 22.86
C SER A 340 -19.00 -18.29 21.92
N LEU A 341 -19.17 -17.03 21.50
CA LEU A 341 -18.18 -16.29 20.70
C LEU A 341 -16.86 -16.12 21.47
N LYS A 342 -16.91 -15.77 22.77
CA LYS A 342 -15.72 -15.69 23.64
C LYS A 342 -14.98 -17.03 23.73
N ALA A 343 -15.71 -18.14 23.85
CA ALA A 343 -15.11 -19.48 23.85
C ALA A 343 -14.41 -19.80 22.51
N VAL A 344 -15.01 -19.39 21.39
CA VAL A 344 -14.36 -19.52 20.07
C VAL A 344 -13.09 -18.68 20.03
N ILE A 345 -13.13 -17.40 20.42
CA ILE A 345 -11.98 -16.49 20.43
C ILE A 345 -10.82 -17.06 21.28
N GLN A 346 -11.12 -17.56 22.48
CA GLN A 346 -10.12 -18.12 23.40
C GLN A 346 -9.44 -19.38 22.85
N SER A 347 -10.12 -20.13 21.98
CA SER A 347 -9.58 -21.36 21.39
C SER A 347 -8.64 -21.14 20.19
N LYS A 348 -8.42 -19.88 19.78
CA LYS A 348 -7.73 -19.53 18.54
C LYS A 348 -6.47 -18.71 18.79
N GLU A 349 -5.60 -18.73 17.79
CA GLU A 349 -4.35 -17.97 17.82
C GLU A 349 -4.63 -16.47 17.64
N LYS A 350 -4.00 -15.67 18.52
CA LYS A 350 -3.99 -14.21 18.47
C LYS A 350 -2.83 -13.70 17.60
N PRO A 351 -2.91 -12.50 16.99
CA PRO A 351 -4.05 -11.56 17.02
C PRO A 351 -5.27 -12.02 16.21
N ILE A 352 -6.47 -11.67 16.70
CA ILE A 352 -7.77 -12.04 16.11
C ILE A 352 -8.47 -10.78 15.61
N LEU A 353 -8.92 -10.82 14.36
CA LEU A 353 -9.81 -9.84 13.77
C LEU A 353 -11.24 -10.39 13.76
N ILE A 354 -12.17 -9.66 14.35
CA ILE A 354 -13.60 -9.93 14.27
C ILE A 354 -14.20 -8.80 13.46
N HIS A 355 -15.03 -9.11 12.46
CA HIS A 355 -15.69 -8.06 11.70
C HIS A 355 -17.17 -8.31 11.49
N ALA A 356 -17.95 -7.24 11.64
CA ALA A 356 -19.34 -7.15 11.21
C ALA A 356 -19.43 -6.26 9.95
N PHE A 357 -20.59 -6.17 9.31
CA PHE A 357 -20.69 -5.32 8.11
C PHE A 357 -20.44 -3.82 8.44
N LEU A 358 -21.05 -3.35 9.53
CA LEU A 358 -20.83 -2.06 10.16
C LEU A 358 -20.52 -2.30 11.64
N THR A 359 -19.96 -1.31 12.34
CA THR A 359 -19.78 -1.40 13.81
C THR A 359 -20.78 -0.57 14.61
N ASN A 360 -21.64 0.17 13.91
CA ASN A 360 -22.69 0.99 14.53
C ASN A 360 -24.02 0.24 14.69
N ASP A 361 -24.09 -1.02 14.28
CA ASP A 361 -25.29 -1.84 14.40
C ASP A 361 -25.54 -2.25 15.87
N PRO A 362 -26.79 -2.65 16.21
CA PRO A 362 -27.14 -3.01 17.58
C PRO A 362 -26.30 -4.17 18.15
N ILE A 363 -25.90 -5.14 17.32
CA ILE A 363 -25.17 -6.33 17.77
C ILE A 363 -23.72 -5.99 18.06
N SER A 364 -23.04 -5.25 17.19
CA SER A 364 -21.68 -4.76 17.46
C SER A 364 -21.63 -3.92 18.73
N LYS A 365 -22.61 -3.03 18.95
CA LYS A 365 -22.71 -2.26 20.20
C LYS A 365 -22.94 -3.14 21.43
N PHE A 366 -23.76 -4.18 21.29
CA PHE A 366 -23.99 -5.14 22.36
C PHE A 366 -22.69 -5.89 22.71
N ILE A 367 -21.93 -6.35 21.71
CA ILE A 367 -20.63 -6.99 21.90
C ILE A 367 -19.71 -6.02 22.63
N VAL A 368 -19.50 -4.81 22.13
CA VAL A 368 -18.59 -3.83 22.76
C VAL A 368 -18.96 -3.51 24.21
N SER A 369 -20.26 -3.49 24.55
CA SER A 369 -20.72 -3.12 25.89
C SER A 369 -20.69 -4.28 26.90
N ASN A 370 -20.72 -5.54 26.44
CA ASN A 370 -20.83 -6.74 27.29
C ASN A 370 -19.65 -7.72 27.13
N TYR A 371 -18.69 -7.38 26.27
CA TYR A 371 -17.42 -8.10 26.16
C TYR A 371 -16.56 -7.80 27.39
#